data_AF-A0AAW0BLW0-F1
#
_entry.id   AF-A0AAW0BLW0-F1
#
_cell.length_a   1.000
_cell.length_b   1.000
_cell.length_c   1.000
_cell.angle_alpha   90.00
_cell.angle_beta   90.00
_cell.angle_gamma   90.00
#
_symmetry.space_group_name_H-M   'P 1'
#
loop_
_entity.id
_entity.type
_entity.pdbx_description
1 polymer ?
#
loop_
_entity_poly.entity_id
_entity_poly.type
_entity_poly.pdbx_seq_one_letter_code
_entity_poly.pdbx_strand_id
1 'polypeptide(L)'
;MEVRQDPRLISTLQHRWMNEKKNVMPDISWSQLRRRFTPGFENILDVGVNNGWYNLDILLQALVFRAVFIPWLQREMDACRERVNNTAKRADRNKVLPHGVPNHMFEAPEEYGVLEFKVTLDPNSIPDVRNLYAPPDHEVFELVPKDFGELAAHSYAEIDSPPISRSNVWEVYNALLSRFEHLDNLDRIPADIEACWGYALTIAREDHEDDIALLPNLTPLANGPDIIREDGSFYLGGVNNGHGLAAGPLWSDLTAHVYGAT
;
A
#
# COMPACT_ATOMS: atom_id res chain seq x y z
N MET A 1 19.55 9.01 -20.81
CA MET A 1 19.07 7.92 -21.66
C MET A 1 17.56 8.05 -21.69
N GLU A 2 16.97 8.55 -22.79
CA GLU A 2 15.52 8.72 -22.92
C GLU A 2 14.84 7.36 -22.83
N VAL A 3 13.90 7.21 -21.89
CA VAL A 3 12.97 6.08 -21.89
C VAL A 3 12.04 6.27 -23.09
N ARG A 4 12.40 5.69 -24.24
CA ARG A 4 11.49 5.63 -25.39
C ARG A 4 10.35 4.68 -25.07
N GLN A 5 9.21 5.25 -24.68
CA GLN A 5 7.95 4.53 -24.69
C GLN A 5 7.66 4.04 -26.12
N ASP A 6 7.24 2.78 -26.30
CA ASP A 6 6.90 2.25 -27.62
C ASP A 6 5.69 3.04 -28.15
N PRO A 7 5.83 3.84 -29.24
CA PRO A 7 4.75 4.67 -29.75
C PRO A 7 3.51 3.88 -30.17
N ARG A 8 3.65 2.56 -30.39
CA ARG A 8 2.56 1.67 -30.77
C ARG A 8 1.60 1.33 -29.63
N LEU A 9 1.95 1.68 -28.39
CA LEU A 9 1.17 1.34 -27.18
C LEU A 9 0.37 2.52 -26.60
N ILE A 10 0.45 3.71 -27.23
CA ILE A 10 -0.07 4.99 -26.72
C ILE A 10 -1.60 5.03 -26.56
N SER A 11 -2.32 4.14 -27.25
CA SER A 11 -3.79 4.05 -27.22
C SER A 11 -4.30 2.72 -26.66
N THR A 12 -3.41 1.90 -26.07
CA THR A 12 -3.76 0.55 -25.60
C THR A 12 -3.88 0.46 -24.08
N LEU A 13 -4.79 -0.38 -23.57
CA LEU A 13 -4.83 -0.82 -22.18
C LEU A 13 -3.58 -1.67 -21.88
N GLN A 14 -2.54 -1.03 -21.36
CA GLN A 14 -1.26 -1.68 -21.05
C GLN A 14 -1.33 -2.54 -19.78
N HIS A 15 -2.31 -2.31 -18.91
CA HIS A 15 -2.51 -3.06 -17.67
C HIS A 15 -3.90 -3.71 -17.67
N ARG A 16 -3.97 -5.03 -17.83
CA ARG A 16 -5.16 -5.82 -17.52
C ARG A 16 -4.95 -6.51 -16.17
N TRP A 17 -5.93 -6.38 -15.28
CA TRP A 17 -5.98 -7.14 -14.03
C TRP A 17 -6.00 -8.64 -14.37
N MET A 18 -5.00 -9.41 -13.91
CA MET A 18 -4.94 -10.84 -14.18
C MET A 18 -5.99 -11.57 -13.34
N ASN A 19 -7.05 -12.07 -13.98
CA ASN A 19 -8.13 -12.81 -13.31
C ASN A 19 -7.77 -14.27 -12.94
N GLU A 20 -6.64 -14.80 -13.40
CA GLU A 20 -6.26 -16.21 -13.18
C GLU A 20 -5.05 -16.37 -12.24
N LYS A 21 -5.19 -17.35 -11.34
CA LYS A 21 -4.39 -17.67 -10.14
C LYS A 21 -2.90 -17.97 -10.39
N LYS A 22 -2.14 -17.03 -10.92
CA LYS A 22 -0.68 -17.03 -10.86
C LYS A 22 -0.23 -16.04 -9.80
N ASN A 23 -0.26 -16.50 -8.56
CA ASN A 23 0.51 -16.03 -7.40
C ASN A 23 1.12 -14.63 -7.56
N VAL A 24 0.28 -13.58 -7.58
CA VAL A 24 0.77 -12.22 -7.72
C VAL A 24 1.56 -11.91 -6.44
N MET A 25 2.78 -11.39 -6.58
CA MET A 25 3.66 -11.08 -5.44
C MET A 25 2.98 -10.27 -4.31
N PRO A 26 2.07 -9.31 -4.60
CA PRO A 26 1.23 -8.68 -3.58
C PRO A 26 0.39 -9.70 -2.81
N ASP A 27 -0.35 -10.59 -3.47
CA ASP A 27 -1.23 -11.58 -2.83
C ASP A 27 -0.48 -12.52 -1.89
N ILE A 28 0.73 -12.95 -2.26
CA ILE A 28 1.60 -13.75 -1.37
C ILE A 28 1.93 -12.95 -0.12
N SER A 29 2.31 -11.68 -0.30
CA SER A 29 2.70 -10.80 0.79
C SER A 29 1.50 -10.53 1.72
N TRP A 30 0.32 -10.27 1.15
CA TRP A 30 -0.94 -10.17 1.87
C TRP A 30 -1.28 -11.47 2.62
N SER A 31 -1.09 -12.62 2.00
CA SER A 31 -1.30 -13.93 2.64
C SER A 31 -0.35 -14.13 3.84
N GLN A 32 0.92 -13.75 3.71
CA GLN A 32 1.88 -13.82 4.82
C GLN A 32 1.55 -12.85 5.94
N LEU A 33 1.13 -11.62 5.62
CA LEU A 33 0.65 -10.65 6.59
C LEU A 33 -0.54 -11.23 7.36
N ARG A 34 -1.56 -11.74 6.65
CA ARG A 34 -2.76 -12.35 7.24
C ARG A 34 -2.45 -13.53 8.15
N ARG A 35 -1.43 -14.34 7.84
CA ARG A 35 -1.08 -15.53 8.64
C ARG A 35 -0.18 -15.22 9.84
N ARG A 36 0.67 -14.20 9.74
CA ARG A 36 1.75 -13.96 10.73
C ARG A 36 1.54 -12.73 11.59
N PHE A 37 0.87 -11.71 11.05
CA PHE A 37 0.60 -10.46 11.74
C PHE A 37 -0.78 -10.52 12.37
N THR A 38 -1.81 -10.75 11.55
CA THR A 38 -3.21 -10.52 11.94
C THR A 38 -3.76 -11.34 13.10
N PRO A 39 -3.48 -12.66 13.25
CA PRO A 39 -4.16 -13.47 14.27
C PRO A 39 -3.92 -12.99 15.71
N GLY A 40 -2.73 -12.42 15.98
CA GLY A 40 -2.42 -11.86 17.30
C GLY A 40 -3.21 -10.59 17.62
N PHE A 41 -3.53 -9.78 16.60
CA PHE A 41 -4.33 -8.55 16.76
C PHE A 41 -5.81 -8.85 16.82
N GLU A 42 -6.32 -9.79 16.02
CA GLU A 42 -7.72 -10.22 16.09
C GLU A 42 -8.06 -10.75 17.47
N ASN A 43 -7.20 -11.60 18.05
CA ASN A 43 -7.39 -12.06 19.42
C ASN A 43 -7.47 -10.91 20.42
N ILE A 44 -6.67 -9.85 20.24
CA ILE A 44 -6.73 -8.66 21.11
C ILE A 44 -8.05 -7.93 20.88
N LEU A 45 -8.45 -7.70 19.63
CA LEU A 45 -9.70 -7.01 19.29
C LEU A 45 -10.93 -7.75 19.81
N ASP A 46 -10.95 -9.07 19.68
CA ASP A 46 -12.02 -9.94 20.15
C ASP A 46 -12.22 -9.83 21.67
N VAL A 47 -11.16 -9.55 22.46
CA VAL A 47 -11.30 -9.33 23.91
C VAL A 47 -12.26 -8.17 24.19
N GLY A 48 -12.13 -7.02 23.51
CA GLY A 48 -12.99 -5.88 23.77
C GLY A 48 -14.43 -6.09 23.33
N VAL A 49 -14.64 -6.80 22.22
CA VAL A 49 -15.98 -7.17 21.74
C VAL A 49 -16.65 -8.14 22.71
N ASN A 50 -15.95 -9.22 23.09
CA ASN A 50 -16.49 -10.25 23.98
C ASN A 50 -16.77 -9.75 25.40
N ASN A 51 -16.04 -8.73 25.87
CA ASN A 51 -16.29 -8.09 27.17
C ASN A 51 -17.29 -6.92 27.08
N GLY A 52 -17.80 -6.59 25.90
CA GLY A 52 -18.76 -5.51 25.70
C GLY A 52 -18.19 -4.10 25.90
N TRP A 53 -16.87 -3.92 25.78
CA TRP A 53 -16.20 -2.60 25.91
C TRP A 53 -16.34 -1.74 24.65
N TYR A 54 -16.60 -2.39 23.52
CA TYR A 54 -16.66 -1.74 22.22
C TYR A 54 -17.90 -2.17 21.46
N ASN A 55 -18.69 -1.18 21.04
CA ASN A 55 -19.82 -1.31 20.15
C ASN A 55 -19.70 -0.25 19.03
N LEU A 56 -19.68 -0.73 17.79
CA LEU A 56 -19.59 0.10 16.59
C LEU A 56 -20.80 1.04 16.44
N ASP A 57 -21.96 0.67 16.98
CA ASP A 57 -23.19 1.48 16.88
C ASP A 57 -23.18 2.69 17.83
N ILE A 58 -22.24 2.73 18.78
CA ILE A 58 -22.07 3.84 19.71
C ILE A 58 -20.98 4.75 19.15
N LEU A 59 -21.39 5.96 18.72
CA LEU A 59 -20.53 6.97 18.10
C LEU A 59 -19.24 7.23 18.90
N LEU A 60 -19.39 7.49 20.21
CA LEU A 60 -18.25 7.80 21.06
C LEU A 60 -17.26 6.65 21.15
N GLN A 61 -17.75 5.41 21.31
CA GLN A 61 -16.90 4.21 21.35
C GLN A 61 -16.17 4.00 20.03
N ALA A 62 -16.84 4.21 18.89
CA ALA A 62 -16.22 4.16 17.56
C ALA A 62 -15.09 5.20 17.39
N LEU A 63 -15.30 6.44 17.83
CA LEU A 63 -14.29 7.50 17.72
C LEU A 63 -13.09 7.29 18.64
N VAL A 64 -13.33 6.93 19.91
CA VAL A 64 -12.25 6.60 20.86
C VAL A 64 -11.46 5.40 20.34
N PHE A 65 -12.14 4.39 19.78
CA PHE A 65 -11.48 3.24 19.18
C PHE A 65 -10.59 3.66 18.02
N ARG A 66 -11.08 4.47 17.08
CA ARG A 66 -10.27 4.98 15.97
C ARG A 66 -9.04 5.73 16.48
N ALA A 67 -9.22 6.66 17.42
CA ALA A 67 -8.13 7.47 17.97
C ALA A 67 -7.03 6.64 18.68
N VAL A 68 -7.38 5.52 19.30
CA VAL A 68 -6.43 4.69 20.06
C VAL A 68 -5.87 3.54 19.22
N PHE A 69 -6.73 2.74 18.60
CA PHE A 69 -6.34 1.49 17.94
C PHE A 69 -5.68 1.72 16.59
N ILE A 70 -6.15 2.66 15.78
CA ILE A 70 -5.62 2.82 14.41
C ILE A 70 -4.16 3.32 14.43
N PRO A 71 -3.77 4.35 15.20
CA PRO A 71 -2.36 4.76 15.28
C PRO A 71 -1.47 3.67 15.86
N TRP A 72 -1.97 2.91 16.84
CA TRP A 72 -1.26 1.77 17.39
C TRP A 72 -1.04 0.65 16.36
N LEU A 73 -2.09 0.25 15.64
CA LEU A 73 -2.01 -0.76 14.58
C LEU A 73 -1.09 -0.30 13.45
N GLN A 74 -1.17 0.97 13.04
CA GLN A 74 -0.28 1.56 12.03
C GLN A 74 1.19 1.43 12.46
N ARG A 75 1.51 1.77 13.72
CA ARG A 75 2.88 1.63 14.25
C ARG A 75 3.36 0.17 14.27
N GLU A 76 2.49 -0.77 14.62
CA GLU A 76 2.82 -2.21 14.57
C GLU A 76 3.03 -2.69 13.12
N MET A 77 2.23 -2.18 12.18
CA MET A 77 2.40 -2.45 10.74
C MET A 77 3.71 -1.87 10.20
N ASP A 78 4.07 -0.66 10.59
CA ASP A 78 5.36 -0.05 10.25
C ASP A 78 6.53 -0.88 10.79
N ALA A 79 6.46 -1.32 12.05
CA ALA A 79 7.46 -2.22 12.61
C ALA A 79 7.53 -3.56 11.86
N CYS A 80 6.38 -4.09 11.41
CA CYS A 80 6.34 -5.28 10.57
C CYS A 80 7.00 -5.04 9.20
N ARG A 81 6.69 -3.91 8.54
CA ARG A 81 7.32 -3.49 7.28
C ARG A 81 8.83 -3.40 7.42
N GLU A 82 9.31 -2.68 8.43
CA GLU A 82 10.75 -2.53 8.68
C GLU A 82 11.44 -3.88 8.89
N ARG A 83 10.86 -4.76 9.71
CA ARG A 83 11.41 -6.09 9.91
C ARG A 83 11.46 -6.89 8.60
N VAL A 84 10.38 -6.86 7.81
CA VAL A 84 10.29 -7.61 6.56
C VAL A 84 11.31 -7.12 5.53
N ASN A 85 11.53 -5.80 5.45
CA ASN A 85 12.42 -5.19 4.47
C ASN A 85 13.90 -5.23 4.89
N ASN A 86 14.19 -5.36 6.18
CA ASN A 86 15.54 -5.47 6.73
C ASN A 86 15.97 -6.91 7.09
N THR A 87 15.13 -7.92 6.82
CA THR A 87 15.49 -9.34 7.04
C THR A 87 15.78 -10.05 5.72
N ALA A 88 16.94 -10.72 5.65
CA ALA A 88 17.32 -11.52 4.49
C ALA A 88 16.29 -12.62 4.21
N LYS A 89 15.84 -12.72 2.96
CA LYS A 89 14.94 -13.80 2.54
C LYS A 89 15.73 -15.09 2.35
N ARG A 90 15.08 -16.23 2.57
CA ARG A 90 15.66 -17.55 2.29
C ARG A 90 16.00 -17.62 0.80
N ALA A 91 17.26 -17.94 0.49
CA ALA A 91 17.69 -18.19 -0.88
C ALA A 91 16.92 -19.38 -1.48
N ASP A 92 16.47 -19.22 -2.72
CA ASP A 92 15.79 -20.24 -3.50
C ASP A 92 16.61 -20.49 -4.76
N ARG A 93 17.25 -21.66 -4.82
CA ARG A 93 18.12 -22.08 -5.93
C ARG A 93 17.43 -22.10 -7.30
N ASN A 94 16.09 -22.12 -7.31
CA ASN A 94 15.30 -22.12 -8.54
C ASN A 94 14.96 -20.70 -9.03
N LYS A 95 15.33 -19.65 -8.28
CA LYS A 95 15.06 -18.25 -8.62
C LYS A 95 16.35 -17.55 -9.06
N VAL A 96 16.28 -16.92 -10.23
CA VAL A 96 17.35 -16.07 -10.77
C VAL A 96 17.40 -14.69 -10.09
N LEU A 97 16.38 -14.36 -9.29
CA LEU A 97 16.32 -13.08 -8.58
C LEU A 97 17.40 -12.99 -7.48
N PRO A 98 17.97 -11.80 -7.26
CA PRO A 98 18.96 -11.58 -6.22
C PRO A 98 18.51 -12.04 -4.83
N HIS A 99 19.47 -12.51 -4.05
CA HIS A 99 19.27 -12.99 -2.69
C HIS A 99 19.96 -12.05 -1.71
N GLY A 100 19.23 -11.58 -0.70
CA GLY A 100 19.76 -10.63 0.26
C GLY A 100 18.69 -9.98 1.10
N VAL A 101 19.11 -8.93 1.83
CA VAL A 101 18.22 -8.05 2.57
C VAL A 101 17.60 -7.07 1.57
N PRO A 102 16.26 -7.00 1.45
CA PRO A 102 15.59 -6.14 0.46
C PRO A 102 16.07 -4.69 0.46
N ASN A 103 16.16 -4.05 1.63
CA ASN A 103 16.64 -2.66 1.72
C ASN A 103 18.11 -2.52 1.29
N HIS A 104 18.99 -3.47 1.63
CA HIS A 104 20.39 -3.40 1.20
C HIS A 104 20.53 -3.59 -0.31
N MET A 105 19.79 -4.54 -0.88
CA MET A 105 19.75 -4.75 -2.33
C MET A 105 19.17 -3.56 -3.08
N PHE A 106 18.19 -2.88 -2.46
CA PHE A 106 17.66 -1.65 -2.99
C PHE A 106 18.74 -0.56 -2.98
N GLU A 107 19.38 -0.29 -1.84
CA GLU A 107 20.36 0.79 -1.72
C GLU A 107 21.68 0.55 -2.48
N ALA A 108 22.22 -0.67 -2.45
CA ALA A 108 23.52 -1.03 -3.04
C ALA A 108 23.40 -2.28 -3.95
N PRO A 109 22.72 -2.19 -5.11
CA PRO A 109 22.47 -3.34 -5.99
C PRO A 109 23.76 -3.99 -6.54
N GLU A 110 24.83 -3.23 -6.71
CA GLU A 110 26.14 -3.70 -7.19
C GLU A 110 26.79 -4.74 -6.27
N GLU A 111 26.60 -4.62 -4.96
CA GLU A 111 27.12 -5.60 -3.97
C GLU A 111 26.46 -6.97 -4.12
N TYR A 112 25.27 -7.00 -4.72
CA TYR A 112 24.50 -8.22 -4.98
C TYR A 112 24.58 -8.67 -6.44
N GLY A 113 25.43 -8.02 -7.25
CA GLY A 113 25.61 -8.34 -8.66
C GLY A 113 24.38 -8.09 -9.53
N VAL A 114 23.55 -7.12 -9.17
CA VAL A 114 22.32 -6.79 -9.90
C VAL A 114 22.29 -5.39 -10.46
N LEU A 115 21.46 -5.21 -11.49
CA LEU A 115 21.27 -3.92 -12.16
C LEU A 115 20.29 -3.05 -11.36
N GLU A 116 20.61 -1.76 -11.28
CA GLU A 116 19.73 -0.76 -10.68
C GLU A 116 18.65 -0.32 -11.67
N PHE A 117 17.39 -0.50 -11.29
CA PHE A 117 16.22 -0.08 -12.06
C PHE A 117 15.41 1.02 -11.35
N LYS A 118 16.02 1.74 -10.40
CA LYS A 118 15.33 2.80 -9.66
C LYS A 118 14.91 3.91 -10.61
N VAL A 119 13.68 4.39 -10.43
CA VAL A 119 13.23 5.64 -11.03
C VAL A 119 13.44 6.72 -9.99
N THR A 120 14.46 7.55 -10.18
CA THR A 120 14.73 8.69 -9.30
C THR A 120 13.76 9.81 -9.61
N LEU A 121 12.97 10.21 -8.61
CA LEU A 121 12.13 11.39 -8.68
C LEU A 121 12.89 12.59 -8.12
N ASP A 122 12.70 13.78 -8.71
CA ASP A 122 13.18 15.02 -8.10
C ASP A 122 12.45 15.23 -6.77
N PRO A 123 13.13 15.31 -5.62
CA PRO A 123 12.50 15.53 -4.33
C PRO A 123 11.63 16.80 -4.29
N ASN A 124 11.97 17.82 -5.09
CA ASN A 124 11.19 19.06 -5.16
C ASN A 124 9.84 18.88 -5.86
N SER A 125 9.66 17.82 -6.65
CA SER A 125 8.39 17.51 -7.33
C SER A 125 7.36 16.83 -6.41
N ILE A 126 7.80 16.23 -5.30
CA ILE A 126 6.91 15.51 -4.38
C ILE A 126 5.88 16.45 -3.71
N PRO A 127 6.27 17.64 -3.18
CA PRO A 127 5.30 18.59 -2.65
C PRO A 127 4.25 19.02 -3.67
N ASP A 128 4.64 19.26 -4.92
CA ASP A 128 3.72 19.69 -5.98
C ASP A 128 2.69 18.60 -6.30
N VAL A 129 3.15 17.36 -6.46
CA VAL A 129 2.28 16.19 -6.69
C VAL A 129 1.36 15.96 -5.49
N ARG A 130 1.88 16.08 -4.27
CA ARG A 130 1.09 15.97 -3.05
C ARG A 130 0.00 17.05 -3.00
N ASN A 131 0.34 18.32 -3.24
CA ASN A 131 -0.64 19.40 -3.22
C ASN A 131 -1.69 19.27 -4.31
N LEU A 132 -1.32 18.71 -5.47
CA LEU A 132 -2.23 18.51 -6.60
C LEU A 132 -3.23 17.36 -6.39
N TYR A 133 -2.78 16.23 -5.84
CA TYR A 133 -3.58 14.99 -5.78
C TYR A 133 -3.99 14.56 -4.37
N ALA A 134 -3.25 14.97 -3.34
CA ALA A 134 -3.42 14.54 -1.95
C ALA A 134 -3.08 15.69 -0.97
N PRO A 135 -3.81 16.83 -1.06
CA PRO A 135 -3.50 17.99 -0.25
C PRO A 135 -3.53 17.61 1.24
N PRO A 136 -2.55 18.07 2.04
CA PRO A 136 -2.39 17.61 3.43
C PRO A 136 -3.58 17.98 4.33
N ASP A 137 -4.31 19.03 3.97
CA ASP A 137 -5.47 19.54 4.72
C ASP A 137 -6.79 18.88 4.29
N HIS A 138 -6.74 17.81 3.47
CA HIS A 138 -7.93 17.12 3.02
C HIS A 138 -8.53 16.26 4.15
N GLU A 139 -9.84 16.39 4.39
CA GLU A 139 -10.58 15.71 5.46
C GLU A 139 -10.45 14.18 5.44
N VAL A 140 -10.21 13.59 4.27
CA VAL A 140 -9.91 12.14 4.13
C VAL A 140 -8.71 11.65 4.97
N PHE A 141 -7.79 12.56 5.32
CA PHE A 141 -6.65 12.23 6.18
C PHE A 141 -6.95 12.40 7.67
N GLU A 142 -8.13 12.93 8.02
CA GLU A 142 -8.59 13.01 9.40
C GLU A 142 -9.16 11.66 9.85
N LEU A 143 -8.45 11.00 10.76
CA LEU A 143 -8.86 9.71 11.33
C LEU A 143 -10.16 9.80 12.14
N VAL A 144 -10.29 10.93 12.83
CA VAL A 144 -11.42 11.36 13.64
C VAL A 144 -11.62 12.85 13.37
N PRO A 145 -12.84 13.39 13.52
CA PRO A 145 -13.07 14.82 13.38
C PRO A 145 -12.06 15.63 14.20
N LYS A 146 -11.51 16.68 13.61
CA LYS A 146 -10.45 17.50 14.23
C LYS A 146 -10.72 17.87 15.69
N ASP A 147 -11.90 18.40 15.99
CA ASP A 147 -12.28 18.81 17.34
C ASP A 147 -12.28 17.63 18.33
N PHE A 148 -12.73 16.45 17.88
CA PHE A 148 -12.63 15.21 18.68
C PHE A 148 -11.17 14.82 18.90
N GLY A 149 -10.34 14.90 17.85
CA GLY A 149 -8.92 14.59 17.93
C GLY A 149 -8.17 15.47 18.93
N GLU A 150 -8.47 16.77 18.97
CA GLU A 150 -7.90 17.72 19.92
C GLU A 150 -8.32 17.40 21.36
N LEU A 151 -9.60 17.13 21.59
CA LEU A 151 -10.12 16.69 22.90
C LEU A 151 -9.52 15.35 23.35
N ALA A 152 -9.36 14.40 22.42
CA ALA A 152 -8.76 13.10 22.69
C ALA A 152 -7.29 13.25 23.05
N ALA A 153 -6.54 14.11 22.36
CA ALA A 153 -5.15 14.40 22.69
C ALA A 153 -5.01 15.03 24.09
N HIS A 154 -5.90 15.97 24.44
CA HIS A 154 -5.91 16.58 25.77
C HIS A 154 -6.22 15.54 26.86
N SER A 155 -7.27 14.75 26.66
CA SER A 155 -7.68 13.69 27.59
C SER A 155 -6.63 12.59 27.74
N TYR A 156 -5.89 12.29 26.67
CA TYR A 156 -4.76 11.37 26.67
C TYR A 156 -3.54 11.92 27.44
N ALA A 157 -3.30 13.23 27.36
CA ALA A 157 -2.29 13.91 28.18
C ALA A 157 -2.62 13.82 29.68
N GLU A 158 -3.89 13.93 30.05
CA GLU A 158 -4.34 13.84 31.44
C GLU A 158 -4.30 12.42 32.06
N ILE A 159 -4.14 11.38 31.24
CA ILE A 159 -3.87 10.00 31.74
C ILE A 159 -2.38 9.67 31.71
N ASP A 160 -1.50 10.68 31.68
CA ASP A 160 -0.04 10.58 31.61
C ASP A 160 0.52 10.06 30.28
N SER A 161 -0.28 10.04 29.21
CA SER A 161 0.14 9.60 27.87
C SER A 161 0.88 8.24 27.84
N PRO A 162 0.28 7.18 28.41
CA PRO A 162 0.97 5.90 28.60
C PRO A 162 1.28 5.26 27.25
N PRO A 163 2.48 4.71 27.01
CA PRO A 163 2.80 4.08 25.74
C PRO A 163 1.83 2.92 25.46
N ILE A 164 1.07 3.04 24.37
CA ILE A 164 0.12 2.01 23.94
C ILE A 164 0.89 0.79 23.48
N SER A 165 0.43 -0.41 23.83
CA SER A 165 1.04 -1.69 23.50
C SER A 165 -0.03 -2.79 23.46
N ARG A 166 0.35 -3.99 23.04
CA ARG A 166 -0.57 -5.15 22.97
C ARG A 166 -1.24 -5.49 24.30
N SER A 167 -0.58 -5.21 25.43
CA SER A 167 -1.08 -5.59 26.75
C SER A 167 -1.98 -4.53 27.40
N ASN A 168 -1.86 -3.26 27.02
CA ASN A 168 -2.57 -2.15 27.67
C ASN A 168 -3.45 -1.34 26.72
N VAL A 169 -3.53 -1.66 25.43
CA VAL A 169 -4.34 -0.88 24.46
C VAL A 169 -5.80 -0.74 24.88
N TRP A 170 -6.40 -1.80 25.43
CA TRP A 170 -7.76 -1.74 25.96
C TRP A 170 -7.88 -0.94 27.26
N GLU A 171 -6.86 -0.98 28.12
CA GLU A 171 -6.84 -0.19 29.35
C GLU A 171 -6.80 1.31 29.02
N VAL A 172 -5.96 1.69 28.05
CA VAL A 172 -5.88 3.07 27.53
C VAL A 172 -7.19 3.48 26.89
N TYR A 173 -7.77 2.62 26.04
CA TYR A 173 -9.07 2.87 25.41
C TYR A 173 -10.16 3.10 26.47
N ASN A 174 -10.28 2.24 27.48
CA ASN A 174 -11.30 2.36 28.52
C ASN A 174 -11.07 3.61 29.39
N ALA A 175 -9.81 3.90 29.75
CA ALA A 175 -9.50 5.11 30.51
C ALA A 175 -9.87 6.39 29.75
N LEU A 176 -9.62 6.41 28.44
CA LEU A 176 -9.97 7.54 27.58
C LEU A 176 -11.50 7.63 27.40
N LEU A 177 -12.18 6.51 27.15
CA LEU A 177 -13.62 6.44 27.02
C LEU A 177 -14.34 6.94 28.27
N SER A 178 -13.94 6.46 29.46
CA SER A 178 -14.54 6.90 30.72
C SER A 178 -14.38 8.40 30.98
N ARG A 179 -13.31 9.03 30.47
CA ARG A 179 -13.18 10.50 30.53
C ARG A 179 -14.19 11.20 29.63
N PHE A 180 -14.35 10.72 28.40
CA PHE A 180 -15.36 11.27 27.50
C PHE A 180 -16.77 11.08 28.05
N GLU A 181 -17.10 9.90 28.58
CA GLU A 181 -18.40 9.67 29.25
C GLU A 181 -18.59 10.61 30.43
N HIS A 182 -17.53 10.91 31.19
CA HIS A 182 -17.61 11.90 32.27
C HIS A 182 -17.87 13.33 31.75
N LEU A 183 -17.23 13.73 30.64
CA LEU A 183 -17.46 15.03 30.02
C LEU A 183 -18.87 15.15 29.43
N ASP A 184 -19.37 14.07 28.82
CA ASP A 184 -20.72 13.98 28.27
C ASP A 184 -21.78 14.11 29.36
N ASN A 185 -21.61 13.37 30.47
CA ASN A 185 -22.47 13.48 31.67
C ASN A 185 -22.47 14.87 32.32
N LEU A 186 -21.47 15.71 32.04
CA LEU A 186 -21.40 17.09 32.51
C LEU A 186 -21.98 18.10 31.51
N ASP A 187 -22.65 17.64 30.44
CA ASP A 187 -23.15 18.44 29.32
C ASP A 187 -22.06 19.32 28.68
N ARG A 188 -20.81 18.85 28.71
CA ARG A 188 -19.66 19.59 28.14
C ARG A 188 -19.39 19.25 26.69
N ILE A 189 -20.15 18.32 26.11
CA ILE A 189 -20.14 18.02 24.68
C ILE A 189 -21.42 18.62 24.09
N PRO A 190 -21.32 19.72 23.33
CA PRO A 190 -22.45 20.31 22.63
C PRO A 190 -23.11 19.31 21.64
N ALA A 191 -24.44 19.23 21.62
CA ALA A 191 -25.21 18.29 20.79
C ALA A 191 -25.00 18.49 19.27
N ASP A 192 -24.67 19.71 18.85
CA ASP A 192 -24.27 20.03 17.47
C ASP A 192 -22.94 19.39 17.08
N ILE A 193 -22.00 19.27 18.03
CA ILE A 193 -20.70 18.62 17.80
C ILE A 193 -20.88 17.11 17.63
N GLU A 194 -21.77 16.49 18.42
CA GLU A 194 -22.10 15.06 18.27
C GLU A 194 -22.71 14.74 16.89
N ALA A 195 -23.56 15.63 16.36
CA ALA A 195 -24.10 15.50 15.01
C ALA A 195 -23.02 15.61 13.92
N CYS A 196 -22.07 16.54 14.07
CA CYS A 196 -20.92 16.66 13.17
C CYS A 196 -20.03 15.41 13.19
N TRP A 197 -19.81 14.83 14.37
CA TRP A 197 -19.05 13.60 14.55
C TRP A 197 -19.71 12.40 13.89
N GLY A 198 -21.05 12.27 13.99
CA GLY A 198 -21.81 11.20 13.37
C GLY A 198 -21.78 11.23 11.83
N TYR A 199 -21.78 12.42 11.22
CA TYR A 199 -21.71 12.58 9.77
C TYR A 199 -20.40 12.03 9.18
N ALA A 200 -19.25 12.39 9.77
CA ALA A 200 -17.93 11.93 9.32
C ALA A 200 -17.78 10.39 9.36
N LEU A 201 -18.43 9.74 10.34
CA LEU A 201 -18.42 8.29 10.47
C LEU A 201 -19.32 7.59 9.44
N THR A 202 -20.45 8.21 9.08
CA THR A 202 -21.39 7.67 8.09
C THR A 202 -20.78 7.68 6.68
N ILE A 203 -20.10 8.76 6.29
CA ILE A 203 -19.36 8.82 5.01
C ILE A 203 -18.32 7.69 4.91
N ALA A 204 -17.60 7.39 6.00
CA ALA A 204 -16.62 6.31 6.02
C ALA A 204 -17.22 4.89 6.02
N ARG A 205 -18.54 4.73 6.22
CA ARG A 205 -19.25 3.44 6.18
C ARG A 205 -19.92 3.21 4.82
N GLU A 206 -20.40 4.28 4.21
CA GLU A 206 -20.96 4.28 2.86
C GLU A 206 -19.82 4.42 1.84
N ASP A 207 -18.89 3.46 1.84
CA ASP A 207 -18.04 3.22 0.68
C ASP A 207 -18.98 2.79 -0.46
N HIS A 208 -19.37 3.76 -1.28
CA HIS A 208 -20.12 3.52 -2.50
C HIS A 208 -19.42 2.44 -3.32
N GLU A 209 -20.18 1.41 -3.72
CA GLU A 209 -19.86 0.48 -4.81
C GLU A 209 -19.86 1.25 -6.15
N ASP A 210 -19.13 2.36 -6.23
CA ASP A 210 -18.92 3.05 -7.49
C ASP A 210 -17.93 2.22 -8.28
N ASP A 211 -18.48 1.38 -9.16
CA ASP A 211 -17.74 0.71 -10.22
C ASP A 211 -16.84 1.75 -10.90
N ILE A 212 -15.52 1.63 -10.67
CA ILE A 212 -14.53 2.52 -11.28
C ILE A 212 -14.64 2.32 -12.78
N ALA A 213 -15.24 3.29 -13.48
CA ALA A 213 -15.36 3.27 -14.91
C ALA A 213 -13.96 3.14 -15.53
N LEU A 214 -13.75 2.10 -16.35
CA LEU A 214 -12.52 1.91 -17.09
C LEU A 214 -12.24 3.17 -17.94
N LEU A 215 -10.97 3.57 -18.02
CA LEU A 215 -10.54 4.77 -18.75
C LEU A 215 -11.14 4.78 -20.17
N PRO A 216 -11.95 5.79 -20.53
CA PRO A 216 -12.59 5.85 -21.83
C PRO A 216 -11.53 6.02 -22.93
N ASN A 217 -11.78 5.42 -24.10
CA ASN A 217 -10.95 5.52 -25.32
C ASN A 217 -9.63 4.72 -25.35
N LEU A 218 -9.43 3.73 -24.48
CA LEU A 218 -8.32 2.79 -24.61
C LEU A 218 -8.74 1.49 -25.29
N THR A 219 -8.00 1.06 -26.31
CA THR A 219 -8.23 -0.22 -27.00
C THR A 219 -7.49 -1.36 -26.30
N PRO A 220 -7.98 -2.60 -26.35
CA PRO A 220 -7.22 -3.76 -25.87
C PRO A 220 -5.87 -3.89 -26.58
N LEU A 221 -4.84 -4.36 -25.86
CA LEU A 221 -3.52 -4.62 -26.42
C LEU A 221 -3.59 -5.62 -27.60
N ALA A 222 -3.01 -5.26 -28.74
CA ALA A 222 -2.89 -6.17 -29.88
C ALA A 222 -1.98 -7.36 -29.54
N ASN A 223 -2.44 -8.59 -29.83
CA ASN A 223 -1.79 -9.88 -29.51
C ASN A 223 -1.80 -10.32 -28.03
N GLY A 224 -2.75 -9.84 -27.22
CA GLY A 224 -2.95 -10.32 -25.84
C GLY A 224 -3.32 -11.82 -25.74
N PRO A 225 -3.57 -12.35 -24.52
CA PRO A 225 -3.90 -13.76 -24.27
C PRO A 225 -5.06 -14.32 -25.11
N ASP A 226 -5.97 -13.45 -25.55
CA ASP A 226 -7.12 -13.80 -26.38
C ASP A 226 -6.74 -14.07 -27.85
N ILE A 227 -5.51 -13.73 -28.25
CA ILE A 227 -4.94 -13.95 -29.59
C ILE A 227 -3.80 -14.95 -29.43
N ILE A 228 -4.17 -16.22 -29.46
CA ILE A 228 -3.24 -17.35 -29.43
C ILE A 228 -2.55 -17.41 -30.80
N ARG A 229 -1.21 -17.31 -30.83
CA ARG A 229 -0.42 -17.49 -32.04
C ARG A 229 -0.51 -18.95 -32.51
N GLU A 230 -0.13 -19.22 -33.76
CA GLU A 230 -0.17 -20.58 -34.34
C GLU A 230 0.60 -21.63 -33.53
N ASP A 231 1.60 -21.20 -32.73
CA ASP A 231 2.40 -22.04 -31.84
C ASP A 231 1.81 -22.22 -30.42
N GLY A 232 0.61 -21.70 -30.16
CA GLY A 232 -0.04 -21.74 -28.86
C GLY A 232 0.45 -20.69 -27.86
N SER A 233 1.42 -19.85 -28.23
CA SER A 233 1.93 -18.79 -27.37
C SER A 233 1.09 -17.51 -27.47
N PHE A 234 1.11 -16.69 -26.42
CA PHE A 234 0.45 -15.38 -26.40
C PHE A 234 1.32 -14.37 -25.64
N TYR A 235 1.10 -13.08 -25.92
CA TYR A 235 1.93 -12.02 -25.38
C TYR A 235 1.63 -11.75 -23.89
N LEU A 236 2.67 -11.76 -23.04
CA LEU A 236 2.59 -11.57 -21.58
C LEU A 236 3.29 -10.29 -21.08
N GLY A 237 3.78 -9.42 -21.98
CA GLY A 237 4.51 -8.19 -21.64
C GLY A 237 6.03 -8.28 -21.82
N GLY A 238 6.71 -7.13 -21.76
CA GLY A 238 8.17 -7.00 -21.91
C GLY A 238 8.60 -5.96 -22.96
N VAL A 239 9.86 -5.49 -22.88
CA VAL A 239 10.44 -4.62 -23.93
C VAL A 239 10.71 -5.47 -25.18
N ASN A 240 10.34 -4.96 -26.36
CA ASN A 240 10.58 -5.60 -27.66
C ASN A 240 10.05 -7.05 -27.74
N ASN A 241 8.76 -7.29 -27.50
CA ASN A 241 8.20 -8.65 -27.50
C ASN A 241 8.85 -9.64 -26.53
N GLY A 242 9.42 -9.14 -25.42
CA GLY A 242 10.11 -9.97 -24.44
C GLY A 242 11.59 -10.24 -24.77
N HIS A 243 12.12 -9.64 -25.83
CA HIS A 243 13.52 -9.80 -26.25
C HIS A 243 14.51 -8.81 -25.63
N GLY A 244 14.04 -7.89 -24.79
CA GLY A 244 14.90 -6.89 -24.14
C GLY A 244 15.45 -5.84 -25.11
N LEU A 245 16.47 -5.10 -24.68
CA LEU A 245 17.01 -3.93 -25.40
C LEU A 245 17.91 -4.25 -26.61
N ALA A 246 17.98 -5.51 -27.06
CA ALA A 246 18.87 -5.88 -28.15
C ALA A 246 18.21 -5.66 -29.53
N ALA A 247 18.51 -4.50 -30.11
CA ALA A 247 18.61 -4.32 -31.56
C ALA A 247 19.75 -3.33 -31.86
N GLY A 248 20.98 -3.76 -31.57
CA GLY A 248 22.17 -3.23 -32.25
C GLY A 248 22.44 -4.09 -33.48
N PRO A 249 22.90 -3.53 -34.62
CA PRO A 249 23.09 -4.30 -35.84
C PRO A 249 24.10 -5.43 -35.61
N LEU A 250 23.72 -6.64 -36.05
CA LEU A 250 24.59 -7.80 -36.16
C LEU A 250 25.84 -7.42 -36.98
N TRP A 251 26.96 -7.22 -36.29
CA TRP A 251 28.28 -7.25 -36.92
C TRP A 251 28.60 -8.69 -37.29
N SER A 252 28.04 -9.19 -38.40
CA SER A 252 28.46 -10.45 -39.00
C SER A 252 28.59 -10.44 -40.53
N ASP A 253 28.39 -9.31 -41.21
CA ASP A 253 28.43 -9.24 -42.68
C ASP A 253 29.47 -8.27 -43.26
N LEU A 254 30.65 -8.13 -42.64
CA LEU A 254 31.80 -7.46 -43.27
C LEU A 254 33.13 -8.12 -42.87
N THR A 255 33.38 -9.34 -43.35
CA THR A 255 34.72 -9.78 -43.80
C THR A 255 34.62 -11.11 -44.54
N ALA A 256 34.19 -11.06 -45.79
CA ALA A 256 34.58 -12.02 -46.81
C ALA A 256 34.65 -11.27 -48.14
N HIS A 257 35.87 -10.92 -48.56
CA HIS A 257 36.35 -10.56 -49.91
C HIS A 257 37.39 -9.43 -49.86
N VAL A 258 38.59 -9.70 -49.36
CA VAL A 258 39.84 -9.17 -49.97
C VAL A 258 40.96 -10.20 -49.70
N TYR A 259 41.73 -10.48 -50.76
CA TYR A 259 42.91 -11.36 -50.87
C TYR A 259 42.65 -12.80 -51.33
N GLY A 260 42.41 -12.92 -52.63
CA GLY A 260 43.05 -13.96 -53.44
C GLY A 260 44.38 -13.45 -54.04
N ALA A 261 45.22 -14.41 -54.43
CA ALA A 261 46.52 -14.30 -55.11
C ALA A 261 47.66 -13.77 -54.23
N THR A 262 48.78 -14.46 -54.02
CA THR A 262 49.47 -15.54 -54.76
C THR A 262 50.26 -16.41 -53.80
#